data_AF-A0A7S4KTN3-F1
#
_entry.id   AF-A0A7S4KTN3-F1
#
_cell.length_a   1.000
_cell.length_b   1.000
_cell.length_c   1.000
_cell.angle_alpha   90.00
_cell.angle_beta   90.00
_cell.angle_gamma   90.00
#
_symmetry.space_group_name_H-M   'P 1'
#
loop_
_entity.id
_entity.type
_entity.pdbx_description
1 polymer ?
#
loop_
_entity_poly.entity_id
_entity_poly.type
_entity_poly.pdbx_seq_one_letter_code
_entity_poly.pdbx_strand_id
1 'polypeptide(L)'
;LIEENPYGNNHTPQLLKLPDNFDSMGQELLTSFANDPTNNTDNTKNNNTSVSSQPSVRRSIAYAIDDESTMVVDDAVGLEWRKGKGGEEEEWVCVYVTDASHFLPQGADLDQIARERNQTIYLSDQASPMLPFNAAASLLSLKDQTTRSILFRM
;
A
#
# COMPACT_ATOMS: atom_id res chain seq x y z
N LEU A 1 -11.46 38.05 -27.62
CA LEU A 1 -12.27 38.05 -26.39
C LEU A 1 -11.45 37.29 -25.36
N ILE A 2 -10.73 38.04 -24.54
CA ILE A 2 -9.98 37.52 -23.41
C ILE A 2 -10.99 37.51 -22.27
N GLU A 3 -11.43 36.32 -21.83
CA GLU A 3 -12.14 36.23 -20.56
C GLU A 3 -11.10 36.33 -19.45
N GLU A 4 -11.15 37.43 -18.71
CA GLU A 4 -10.35 37.58 -17.50
C GLU A 4 -10.86 36.63 -16.43
N ASN A 5 -9.95 35.86 -15.86
CA ASN A 5 -10.20 34.97 -14.73
C ASN A 5 -10.58 35.81 -13.49
N PRO A 6 -11.81 35.67 -12.93
CA PRO A 6 -12.28 36.45 -11.79
C PRO A 6 -11.65 36.04 -10.45
N TYR A 7 -10.76 35.05 -10.44
CA TYR A 7 -9.99 34.63 -9.27
C TYR A 7 -8.52 34.96 -9.50
N GLY A 8 -8.09 36.13 -9.01
CA GLY A 8 -6.77 36.76 -9.24
C GLY A 8 -5.54 36.05 -8.69
N ASN A 9 -5.55 34.72 -8.59
CA ASN A 9 -4.36 33.93 -8.30
C ASN A 9 -4.05 33.03 -9.51
N ASN A 10 -2.87 33.22 -10.10
CA ASN A 10 -2.32 32.33 -11.12
C ASN A 10 -1.93 30.97 -10.51
N HIS A 11 -2.91 30.23 -9.98
CA HIS A 11 -2.72 28.86 -9.54
C HIS A 11 -2.89 27.94 -10.76
N THR A 12 -1.91 28.00 -11.67
CA THR A 12 -1.64 26.82 -12.49
C THR A 12 -1.39 25.68 -11.52
N PRO A 13 -2.11 24.55 -11.59
CA PRO A 13 -1.80 23.38 -10.79
C PRO A 13 -0.35 23.01 -11.08
N GLN A 14 0.56 23.32 -10.15
CA GLN A 14 1.94 22.90 -10.28
C GLN A 14 1.97 21.46 -9.80
N LEU A 15 2.23 20.55 -10.73
CA LEU A 15 2.64 19.21 -10.37
C LEU A 15 3.84 19.36 -9.43
N LEU A 16 3.77 18.84 -8.21
CA LEU A 16 4.89 18.95 -7.28
C LEU A 16 6.10 18.29 -7.94
N LYS A 17 7.11 19.10 -8.29
CA LYS A 17 8.33 18.62 -8.94
C LYS A 17 8.92 17.52 -8.05
N LEU A 18 9.25 16.38 -8.64
CA LEU A 18 9.91 15.31 -7.91
C LEU A 18 11.26 15.83 -7.38
N PRO A 19 11.61 15.56 -6.11
CA PRO A 19 12.95 15.80 -5.62
C PRO A 19 13.99 15.12 -6.52
N ASP A 20 15.13 15.77 -6.76
CA ASP A 20 16.15 15.24 -7.67
C ASP A 20 16.73 13.89 -7.19
N ASN A 21 16.59 13.58 -5.89
CA ASN A 21 17.00 12.33 -5.26
C ASN A 21 15.87 11.30 -5.07
N PHE A 22 14.67 11.53 -5.60
CA PHE A 22 13.48 10.70 -5.32
C PHE A 22 13.69 9.21 -5.62
N ASP A 23 14.27 8.88 -6.77
CA ASP A 23 14.56 7.49 -7.13
C ASP A 23 15.66 6.88 -6.26
N SER A 24 16.69 7.66 -5.93
CA SER A 24 17.76 7.23 -5.01
C SER A 24 17.23 6.90 -3.62
N MET A 25 16.26 7.69 -3.11
CA MET A 25 15.57 7.40 -1.85
C MET A 25 14.78 6.09 -1.92
N GLY A 26 14.15 5.81 -3.06
CA GLY A 26 13.49 4.53 -3.31
C GLY A 26 14.48 3.36 -3.29
N GLN A 27 15.66 3.51 -3.88
CA GLN A 27 16.69 2.48 -3.88
C GLN A 27 17.28 2.26 -2.49
N GLU A 28 17.47 3.31 -1.72
CA GLU A 28 17.90 3.24 -0.33
C GLU A 28 16.88 2.49 0.52
N LEU A 29 15.58 2.79 0.34
CA LEU A 29 14.50 2.06 0.99
C LEU A 29 14.55 0.56 0.67
N LEU A 30 14.65 0.20 -0.61
CA LEU A 30 14.76 -1.20 -1.01
C LEU A 30 15.97 -1.90 -0.38
N THR A 31 17.09 -1.19 -0.32
CA THR A 31 18.34 -1.71 0.25
C THR A 31 18.24 -1.90 1.76
N SER A 32 17.61 -0.96 2.48
CA SER A 32 17.40 -1.08 3.92
C SER A 32 16.46 -2.25 4.25
N PHE A 33 15.38 -2.42 3.46
CA PHE A 33 14.48 -3.56 3.60
C PHE A 33 15.15 -4.90 3.36
N ALA A 34 15.96 -5.00 2.31
CA ALA A 34 16.67 -6.24 1.97
C ALA A 34 17.72 -6.64 3.02
N ASN A 35 18.31 -5.66 3.71
CA ASN A 35 19.34 -5.89 4.72
C ASN A 35 18.79 -6.04 6.15
N ASP A 36 17.49 -5.84 6.36
CA ASP A 36 16.87 -6.06 7.66
C ASP A 36 16.83 -7.57 7.97
N PRO A 37 17.53 -8.04 9.02
CA PRO A 37 17.58 -9.46 9.38
C PRO A 37 16.20 -10.04 9.73
N THR A 38 15.23 -9.20 10.10
CA THR A 38 13.85 -9.62 10.38
C THR A 38 13.01 -9.85 9.11
N ASN A 39 13.46 -9.36 7.95
CA ASN A 39 12.79 -9.52 6.66
C ASN A 39 13.35 -10.67 5.80
N ASN A 40 14.58 -11.15 6.11
CA ASN A 40 15.21 -12.32 5.47
C ASN A 40 15.04 -13.61 6.30
N THR A 41 14.15 -13.61 7.29
CA THR A 41 13.81 -14.84 7.99
C THR A 41 12.53 -15.39 7.40
N ASP A 42 12.63 -16.52 6.71
CA ASP A 42 11.54 -17.50 6.65
C ASP A 42 11.14 -17.78 8.09
N ASN A 43 10.17 -17.02 8.60
CA ASN A 43 9.91 -16.90 10.03
C ASN A 43 9.01 -18.06 10.49
N THR A 44 9.49 -19.29 10.29
CA THR A 44 9.16 -20.39 11.18
C THR A 44 9.99 -20.23 12.46
N LYS A 45 9.44 -19.49 13.43
CA LYS A 45 9.60 -19.59 14.90
C LYS A 45 10.10 -18.32 15.63
N ASN A 46 9.24 -17.88 16.57
CA ASN A 46 9.55 -17.27 17.89
C ASN A 46 9.78 -15.73 17.86
N ASN A 47 9.34 -14.84 18.77
CA ASN A 47 8.79 -14.90 20.14
C ASN A 47 8.20 -13.53 20.57
N ASN A 48 7.06 -13.55 21.26
CA ASN A 48 6.64 -12.71 22.41
C ASN A 48 6.85 -11.16 22.38
N THR A 49 6.05 -10.45 21.59
CA THR A 49 5.54 -9.12 21.95
C THR A 49 4.09 -9.01 21.47
N SER A 50 3.19 -8.83 22.42
CA SER A 50 1.73 -8.87 22.23
C SER A 50 1.23 -7.64 21.45
N VAL A 51 1.26 -7.71 20.12
CA VAL A 51 0.16 -7.14 19.32
C VAL A 51 -0.83 -8.28 19.16
N SER A 52 -2.08 -8.07 19.57
CA SER A 52 -3.16 -9.06 19.48
C SER A 52 -2.96 -9.89 18.22
N SER A 53 -2.75 -11.20 18.36
CA SER A 53 -2.82 -12.09 17.21
C SER A 53 -4.21 -11.89 16.63
N GLN A 54 -4.30 -11.04 15.60
CA GLN A 54 -5.34 -11.13 14.59
C GLN A 54 -5.46 -12.63 14.37
N PRO A 55 -6.65 -13.21 14.61
CA PRO A 55 -6.82 -14.65 14.46
C PRO A 55 -6.22 -14.98 13.11
N SER A 56 -5.37 -15.99 13.04
CA SER A 56 -4.84 -16.47 11.76
C SER A 56 -6.04 -16.76 10.88
N VAL A 57 -6.46 -15.76 10.09
CA VAL A 57 -7.46 -15.91 9.06
C VAL A 57 -6.73 -16.83 8.11
N ARG A 58 -7.22 -18.06 7.98
CA ARG A 58 -6.75 -18.93 6.90
C ARG A 58 -6.86 -18.08 5.64
N ARG A 59 -5.73 -17.83 4.99
CA ARG A 59 -5.71 -16.97 3.81
C ARG A 59 -6.61 -17.65 2.78
N SER A 60 -7.80 -17.12 2.62
CA SER A 60 -8.73 -17.64 1.64
C SER A 60 -8.32 -17.15 0.27
N ILE A 61 -8.86 -17.79 -0.76
CA ILE A 61 -8.64 -17.35 -2.12
C ILE A 61 -9.14 -15.90 -2.21
N ALA A 62 -8.23 -15.01 -2.59
CA ALA A 62 -8.49 -13.60 -2.77
C ALA A 62 -8.11 -13.20 -4.19
N TYR A 63 -8.82 -12.21 -4.71
CA TYR A 63 -8.66 -11.70 -6.07
C TYR A 63 -8.33 -10.21 -6.00
N ALA A 64 -7.22 -9.82 -6.62
CA ALA A 64 -6.96 -8.44 -7.00
C ALA A 64 -7.57 -8.22 -8.40
N ILE A 65 -8.23 -7.08 -8.59
CA ILE A 65 -8.92 -6.76 -9.84
C ILE A 65 -8.36 -5.43 -10.33
N ASP A 66 -7.40 -5.54 -11.25
CA ASP A 66 -6.59 -4.44 -11.73
C ASP A 66 -6.44 -4.49 -13.25
N ASP A 67 -6.02 -3.38 -13.85
CA ASP A 67 -5.58 -3.34 -15.25
C ASP A 67 -4.30 -4.16 -15.45
N GLU A 68 -4.08 -4.65 -16.67
CA GLU A 68 -2.89 -5.44 -17.03
C GLU A 68 -1.57 -4.68 -16.81
N SER A 69 -1.61 -3.35 -16.84
CA SER A 69 -0.46 -2.48 -16.64
C SER A 69 -0.22 -2.11 -15.17
N THR A 70 -1.06 -2.56 -14.23
CA THR A 70 -0.89 -2.27 -12.81
C THR A 70 0.39 -2.91 -12.28
N MET A 71 1.27 -2.08 -11.73
CA MET A 71 2.53 -2.53 -11.14
C MET A 71 2.50 -2.59 -9.60
N VAL A 72 1.54 -1.90 -8.97
CA VAL A 72 1.40 -1.84 -7.51
C VAL A 72 -0.01 -2.31 -7.18
N VAL A 73 -0.16 -3.60 -6.86
CA VAL A 73 -1.43 -4.17 -6.42
C VAL A 73 -1.54 -3.97 -4.91
N ASP A 74 -2.34 -3.02 -4.44
CA ASP A 74 -2.41 -2.64 -3.03
C ASP A 74 -3.54 -3.30 -2.25
N ASP A 75 -4.58 -3.80 -2.94
CA ASP A 75 -5.70 -4.49 -2.33
C ASP A 75 -6.15 -5.77 -3.05
N ALA A 76 -6.91 -6.60 -2.33
CA ALA A 76 -7.56 -7.79 -2.85
C ALA A 76 -8.80 -8.13 -2.03
N VAL A 77 -9.79 -8.78 -2.66
CA VAL A 77 -11.03 -9.19 -2.00
C VAL A 77 -11.21 -10.72 -2.05
N GLY A 78 -11.64 -11.30 -0.94
CA GLY A 78 -11.97 -12.72 -0.82
C GLY A 78 -13.36 -12.91 -0.23
N LEU A 79 -13.93 -14.10 -0.46
CA LEU A 79 -15.20 -14.53 0.11
C LEU A 79 -14.96 -15.82 0.89
N GLU A 80 -15.45 -15.86 2.13
CA GLU A 80 -15.36 -17.01 3.01
C GLU A 80 -16.73 -17.42 3.52
N TRP A 81 -17.00 -18.72 3.49
CA TRP A 81 -18.11 -19.32 4.23
C TRP A 81 -17.56 -19.95 5.50
N ARG A 82 -18.11 -19.53 6.64
CA ARG A 82 -17.68 -19.99 7.97
C ARG A 82 -18.86 -20.62 8.69
N LYS A 83 -18.61 -21.63 9.50
CA LYS A 83 -19.65 -22.16 10.38
C LYS A 83 -19.79 -21.25 11.60
N GLY A 84 -20.97 -20.68 11.76
CA GLY A 84 -21.38 -19.95 12.95
C GLY A 84 -21.53 -20.87 14.16
N LYS A 85 -21.72 -20.27 15.34
CA LYS A 85 -21.80 -21.02 16.61
C LYS A 85 -23.01 -21.97 16.67
N GLY A 86 -24.07 -21.70 15.92
CA GLY A 86 -25.25 -22.56 15.83
C GLY A 86 -25.19 -23.60 14.70
N GLY A 87 -24.09 -23.63 13.93
CA GLY A 87 -23.91 -24.54 12.79
C GLY A 87 -24.43 -24.00 11.45
N GLU A 88 -25.04 -22.81 11.44
CA GLU A 88 -25.34 -22.04 10.24
C GLU A 88 -24.07 -21.67 9.45
N GLU A 89 -24.18 -21.57 8.13
CA GLU A 89 -23.15 -20.95 7.31
C GLU A 89 -23.30 -19.43 7.37
N GLU A 90 -22.23 -18.75 7.76
CA GLU A 90 -22.08 -17.31 7.71
C GLU A 90 -21.20 -16.94 6.52
N GLU A 91 -21.61 -15.91 5.78
CA GLU A 91 -20.85 -15.36 4.66
C GLU A 91 -20.00 -14.18 5.14
N TRP A 92 -18.73 -14.18 4.75
CA TRP A 92 -17.75 -13.19 5.17
C TRP A 92 -17.00 -12.63 3.97
N VAL A 93 -17.04 -11.31 3.81
CA VAL A 93 -16.19 -10.60 2.86
C VAL A 93 -14.88 -10.23 3.55
N CYS A 94 -13.77 -10.64 2.95
CA CYS A 94 -12.43 -10.33 3.41
C CYS A 94 -11.80 -9.29 2.48
N VAL A 95 -11.37 -8.16 3.03
CA VAL A 95 -10.60 -7.15 2.29
C VAL A 95 -9.17 -7.20 2.79
N TYR A 96 -8.24 -7.44 1.87
CA TYR A 96 -6.80 -7.49 2.10
C TYR A 96 -6.19 -6.20 1.57
N VAL A 97 -5.38 -5.54 2.38
CA VAL A 97 -4.68 -4.30 1.99
C VAL A 97 -3.22 -4.40 2.40
N THR A 98 -2.31 -3.92 1.55
CA THR A 98 -0.89 -3.83 1.86
C THR A 98 -0.66 -2.94 3.08
N ASP A 99 0.21 -3.40 3.99
CA ASP A 99 0.67 -2.62 5.12
C ASP A 99 1.79 -1.63 4.73
N ALA A 100 1.43 -0.51 4.10
CA ALA A 100 2.42 0.50 3.73
C ALA A 100 3.19 1.08 4.93
N SER A 101 2.58 1.08 6.13
CA SER A 101 3.21 1.58 7.37
C SER A 101 4.39 0.73 7.84
N HIS A 102 4.44 -0.55 7.42
CA HIS A 102 5.60 -1.40 7.66
C HIS A 102 6.82 -0.89 6.86
N PHE A 103 6.57 -0.36 5.66
CA PHE A 103 7.62 0.08 4.74
C PHE A 103 8.01 1.55 4.84
N LEU A 104 7.14 2.38 5.39
CA LEU A 104 7.34 3.82 5.47
C LEU A 104 7.23 4.27 6.93
N PRO A 105 8.35 4.21 7.68
CA PRO A 105 8.38 4.66 9.06
C PRO A 105 7.97 6.14 9.16
N GLN A 106 7.11 6.44 10.13
CA GLN A 106 6.68 7.81 10.38
C GLN A 106 7.89 8.71 10.70
N GLY A 107 7.95 9.86 10.03
CA GLY A 107 9.01 10.86 10.20
C GLY A 107 10.25 10.63 9.34
N ALA A 108 10.31 9.57 8.53
CA ALA A 108 11.35 9.42 7.52
C ALA A 108 11.19 10.47 6.39
N ASP A 109 12.29 10.82 5.72
CA ASP A 109 12.26 11.79 4.62
C ASP A 109 11.25 11.40 3.53
N LEU A 110 11.16 10.10 3.23
CA LEU A 110 10.22 9.60 2.23
C LEU A 110 8.76 9.68 2.69
N ASP A 111 8.50 9.53 3.99
CA ASP A 111 7.17 9.74 4.57
C ASP A 111 6.78 11.23 4.52
N GLN A 112 7.71 12.14 4.76
CA GLN A 112 7.44 13.58 4.58
C GLN A 112 7.06 13.90 3.13
N ILE A 113 7.83 13.40 2.15
CA ILE A 113 7.53 13.59 0.74
C ILE A 113 6.19 12.96 0.36
N ALA A 114 5.90 11.75 0.84
CA ALA A 114 4.62 11.09 0.59
C ALA A 114 3.45 11.92 1.16
N ARG A 115 3.60 12.50 2.37
CA ARG A 115 2.60 13.39 2.97
C ARG A 115 2.42 14.69 2.21
N GLU A 116 3.50 15.30 1.72
CA GLU A 116 3.45 16.51 0.89
C GLU A 116 2.77 16.25 -0.45
N ARG A 117 2.95 15.05 -1.02
CA ARG A 117 2.37 14.65 -2.31
C ARG A 117 0.92 14.15 -2.17
N ASN A 118 0.58 13.53 -1.05
CA ASN A 118 -0.74 12.99 -0.67
C ASN A 118 -1.25 11.82 -1.54
N GLN A 119 -1.10 11.90 -2.86
CA GLN A 119 -1.59 10.90 -3.81
C GLN A 119 -0.69 10.80 -5.04
N THR A 120 -0.82 9.70 -5.79
CA THR A 120 -0.29 9.60 -7.16
C THR A 120 -1.24 10.31 -8.11
N ILE A 121 -0.73 11.23 -8.93
CA ILE A 121 -1.52 11.90 -9.98
C ILE A 121 -1.26 11.20 -11.31
N TYR A 122 -2.30 10.68 -11.93
CA TYR A 122 -2.23 10.05 -13.25
C TYR A 122 -2.64 11.07 -14.34
N LEU A 123 -1.76 11.27 -15.32
CA LEU A 123 -1.99 12.07 -16.52
C LEU A 123 -2.11 11.15 -17.75
N SER A 124 -2.48 11.70 -18.90
CA SER A 124 -2.69 10.91 -20.12
C SER A 124 -1.45 10.14 -20.59
N ASP A 125 -0.25 10.66 -20.30
CA ASP A 125 1.03 10.13 -20.79
C ASP A 125 2.02 9.77 -19.68
N GLN A 126 1.73 10.11 -18.42
CA GLN A 126 2.66 9.93 -17.32
C GLN A 126 1.94 9.89 -15.97
N ALA A 127 2.65 9.44 -14.93
CA ALA A 127 2.21 9.55 -13.55
C ALA A 127 3.19 10.41 -12.74
N SER A 128 2.65 11.16 -11.79
CA SER A 128 3.40 11.81 -10.73
C SER A 128 3.21 10.99 -9.46
N PRO A 129 4.10 10.04 -9.16
CA PRO A 129 3.82 9.03 -8.15
C PRO A 129 4.03 9.57 -6.74
N MET A 130 3.21 9.14 -5.78
CA MET A 130 3.38 9.50 -4.36
C MET A 130 4.71 8.97 -3.81
N LEU A 131 5.11 7.79 -4.27
CA LEU A 131 6.30 7.07 -3.84
C LEU A 131 7.17 6.67 -5.05
N PRO A 132 8.48 6.45 -4.87
CA PRO A 132 9.35 5.96 -5.93
C PRO A 132 8.82 4.65 -6.50
N PHE A 133 8.59 4.61 -7.81
CA PHE A 133 7.76 3.58 -8.45
C PHE A 133 8.33 2.16 -8.25
N ASN A 134 9.64 2.01 -8.38
CA ASN A 134 10.33 0.74 -8.19
C ASN A 134 10.23 0.23 -6.75
N ALA A 135 10.30 1.14 -5.78
CA ALA A 135 10.16 0.80 -4.37
C ALA A 135 8.71 0.40 -4.04
N ALA A 136 7.73 1.17 -4.54
CA ALA A 136 6.32 0.86 -4.38
C ALA A 136 5.95 -0.49 -5.00
N ALA A 137 6.34 -0.76 -6.26
CA ALA A 137 6.03 -2.03 -6.93
C ALA A 137 6.67 -3.24 -6.22
N SER A 138 7.87 -3.06 -5.65
CA SER A 138 8.58 -4.16 -4.98
C SER A 138 8.07 -4.41 -3.57
N LEU A 139 7.77 -3.37 -2.79
CA LEU A 139 7.45 -3.47 -1.37
C LEU A 139 5.94 -3.44 -1.10
N LEU A 140 5.19 -2.66 -1.87
CA LEU A 140 3.78 -2.38 -1.60
C LEU A 140 2.80 -3.21 -2.45
N SER A 141 3.28 -3.89 -3.47
CA SER A 141 2.43 -4.89 -4.14
C SER A 141 2.16 -6.04 -3.17
N LEU A 142 0.90 -6.44 -3.05
CA LEU A 142 0.44 -7.47 -2.12
C LEU A 142 1.28 -8.73 -2.25
N LYS A 143 1.98 -9.03 -1.16
CA LYS A 143 2.79 -10.24 -0.95
C LYS A 143 2.41 -10.84 0.40
N ASP A 144 2.69 -12.12 0.57
CA ASP A 144 2.15 -12.88 1.70
C ASP A 144 2.52 -12.32 3.09
N GLN A 145 3.61 -11.57 3.20
CA GLN A 145 4.23 -11.24 4.50
C GLN A 145 3.76 -9.91 5.12
N THR A 146 3.12 -9.01 4.35
CA THR A 146 2.85 -7.62 4.78
C THR A 146 1.43 -7.16 4.44
N THR A 147 0.46 -8.04 4.68
CA THR A 147 -0.95 -7.78 4.41
C THR A 147 -1.74 -7.62 5.71
N ARG A 148 -2.61 -6.62 5.77
CA ARG A 148 -3.65 -6.50 6.79
C ARG A 148 -4.97 -6.98 6.19
N SER A 149 -5.78 -7.66 6.99
CA SER A 149 -7.11 -8.14 6.58
C SER A 149 -8.21 -7.53 7.44
N ILE A 150 -9.32 -7.15 6.80
CA ILE A 150 -10.55 -6.70 7.43
C ILE A 150 -11.66 -7.67 7.04
N LEU A 151 -12.49 -8.07 8.00
CA LEU A 151 -13.54 -9.06 7.81
C LEU A 151 -14.90 -8.45 8.09
N PHE A 152 -15.79 -8.55 7.10
CA PHE A 152 -17.17 -8.12 7.18
C PHE A 152 -18.08 -9.34 7.15
N ARG A 153 -18.93 -9.48 8.15
CA ARG A 153 -20.01 -10.49 8.12
C ARG A 153 -21.20 -9.91 7.38
N MET A 154 -21.76 -10.66 6.43
CA MET A 154 -23.03 -10.31 5.77
C MET A 154 -24.24 -10.78 6.59
#